data_AF-A0A0K9GD05-F1
#
_entry.id   AF-A0A0K9GD05-F1
#
_cell.length_a   1.000
_cell.length_b   1.000
_cell.length_c   1.000
_cell.angle_alpha   90.00
_cell.angle_beta   90.00
_cell.angle_gamma   90.00
#
_symmetry.space_group_name_H-M   'P 1'
#
loop_
_entity.id
_entity.type
_entity.pdbx_description
1 polymer ?
#
loop_
_entity_poly.entity_id
_entity_poly.type
_entity_poly.pdbx_seq_one_letter_code
_entity_poly.pdbx_strand_id
1 'polypeptide(L)'
;MKSNLILVILSLAFLLVGCDEISKDAANYPEDALKTIEDGNKERKIIVYGSHKVNEELALYVFRGIMNDKDIWVADIRKTEGQWKVKEITQMNGLFEGNGDIQTIIPNEDFGYEVGYIENNVPVTSDLNIIEIEGIEEWKIWIKQL
;
A
#
# COMPACT_ATOMS: atom_id res chain seq x y z
N MET A 1 -4.56 -62.10 32.76
CA MET A 1 -4.66 -60.65 33.02
C MET A 1 -4.47 -59.94 31.68
N LYS A 2 -5.58 -59.49 31.11
CA LYS A 2 -5.66 -58.80 29.83
C LYS A 2 -5.92 -57.32 30.11
N SER A 3 -5.52 -56.47 29.17
CA SER A 3 -5.76 -55.02 29.13
C SER A 3 -4.76 -54.21 29.94
N ASN A 4 -3.78 -53.63 29.24
CA ASN A 4 -3.13 -52.35 29.56
C ASN A 4 -2.15 -51.93 28.43
N LEU A 5 -2.42 -52.28 27.17
CA LEU A 5 -1.53 -51.96 26.04
C LEU A 5 -2.23 -51.18 24.92
N ILE A 6 -3.38 -50.57 25.20
CA ILE A 6 -4.17 -49.82 24.22
C ILE A 6 -4.57 -48.49 24.86
N LEU A 7 -3.60 -47.67 25.25
CA LEU A 7 -3.91 -46.28 25.63
C LEU A 7 -2.80 -45.26 25.33
N VAL A 8 -1.71 -45.69 24.68
CA VAL A 8 -0.60 -44.78 24.31
C VAL A 8 -0.65 -44.41 22.81
N ILE A 9 -1.41 -45.14 21.99
CA ILE A 9 -1.50 -44.86 20.54
C ILE A 9 -2.52 -43.74 20.23
N LEU A 10 -3.42 -43.40 21.15
CA LEU A 10 -4.47 -42.41 20.90
C LEU A 10 -4.03 -40.94 21.15
N SER A 11 -2.91 -40.70 21.84
CA SER A 11 -2.45 -39.35 22.19
C SER A 11 -1.48 -38.74 21.17
N LEU A 12 -0.98 -39.51 20.19
CA LEU A 12 -0.03 -39.01 19.19
C LEU A 12 -0.69 -38.54 17.88
N ALA A 13 -2.01 -38.72 17.74
CA ALA A 13 -2.74 -38.28 16.55
C ALA A 13 -3.17 -36.80 16.60
N PHE A 14 -3.01 -36.11 17.73
CA PHE A 14 -3.43 -34.70 17.90
C PHE A 14 -2.33 -33.66 17.63
N LEU A 15 -1.12 -34.07 17.23
CA LEU A 15 -0.01 -33.16 16.93
C LEU A 15 0.15 -32.83 15.44
N LEU A 16 -0.79 -33.26 14.59
CA LEU A 16 -0.82 -32.93 13.16
C LEU A 16 -1.96 -31.98 12.78
N VAL A 17 -2.49 -31.20 13.72
CA VAL A 17 -3.11 -29.92 13.35
C VAL A 17 -1.93 -28.97 13.17
N GLY A 18 -1.27 -29.11 12.02
CA GLY A 18 -0.36 -28.08 11.55
C GLY A 18 -1.12 -26.77 11.63
N CYS A 19 -0.47 -25.74 12.20
CA CYS A 19 -0.87 -24.39 11.92
C CYS A 19 -0.90 -24.28 10.39
N ASP A 20 -2.09 -24.26 9.80
CA ASP A 20 -2.29 -23.56 8.56
C ASP A 20 -1.95 -22.10 8.90
N GLU A 21 -0.67 -21.74 8.79
CA GLU A 21 -0.33 -20.37 8.50
C GLU A 21 -1.09 -20.05 7.22
N ILE A 22 -2.21 -19.34 7.39
CA ILE A 22 -2.98 -18.73 6.32
C ILE A 22 -1.95 -18.04 5.43
N SER A 23 -1.64 -18.67 4.29
CA SER A 23 -0.71 -18.09 3.33
C SER A 23 -1.36 -16.78 2.91
N LYS A 24 -0.78 -15.65 3.32
CA LYS A 24 -1.16 -14.35 2.77
C LYS A 24 -1.05 -14.50 1.25
N ASP A 25 -2.19 -14.49 0.57
CA ASP A 25 -2.25 -14.77 -0.86
C ASP A 25 -1.22 -13.90 -1.59
N ALA A 26 -0.40 -14.56 -2.41
CA ALA A 26 0.58 -13.87 -3.23
C ALA A 26 -0.15 -12.93 -4.20
N ALA A 27 0.09 -11.62 -4.09
CA ALA A 27 -0.56 -10.64 -4.95
C ALA A 27 0.02 -10.68 -6.37
N ASN A 28 -0.83 -11.01 -7.35
CA ASN A 28 -0.46 -11.09 -8.77
C ASN A 28 -0.53 -9.72 -9.47
N TYR A 29 -1.25 -8.77 -8.88
CA TYR A 29 -1.40 -7.41 -9.36
C TYR A 29 -1.10 -6.39 -8.25
N PRO A 30 -0.62 -5.17 -8.57
CA PRO A 30 -0.36 -4.13 -7.57
C PRO A 30 -1.57 -3.82 -6.67
N GLU A 31 -2.76 -3.81 -7.24
CA GLU A 31 -4.04 -3.54 -6.55
C GLU A 31 -4.31 -4.61 -5.48
N ASP A 32 -3.96 -5.86 -5.74
CA ASP A 32 -4.11 -6.94 -4.76
C ASP A 32 -3.11 -6.80 -3.62
N ALA A 33 -1.90 -6.32 -3.91
CA ALA A 33 -0.92 -6.02 -2.88
C ALA A 33 -1.42 -4.91 -1.94
N LEU A 34 -2.11 -3.91 -2.48
CA LEU A 34 -2.74 -2.84 -1.67
C LEU A 34 -3.84 -3.40 -0.76
N LYS A 35 -4.67 -4.33 -1.25
CA LYS A 35 -5.73 -4.98 -0.43
C LYS A 35 -5.17 -5.77 0.75
N THR A 36 -3.94 -6.30 0.66
CA THR A 36 -3.32 -6.98 1.81
C THR A 36 -3.09 -6.07 3.02
N ILE A 37 -3.15 -4.75 2.83
CA ILE A 37 -3.15 -3.77 3.93
C ILE A 37 -4.51 -3.76 4.66
N GLU A 38 -5.62 -4.00 3.96
CA GLU A 38 -6.99 -4.03 4.52
C GLU A 38 -7.20 -5.23 5.46
N ASP A 39 -6.54 -6.36 5.20
CA ASP A 39 -6.71 -7.59 6.00
C ASP A 39 -6.27 -7.43 7.47
N GLY A 40 -5.48 -6.40 7.78
CA GLY A 40 -5.14 -6.00 9.15
C GLY A 40 -6.20 -5.15 9.87
N ASN A 41 -7.23 -4.66 9.17
CA ASN A 41 -8.18 -3.67 9.69
C ASN A 41 -9.58 -3.82 9.06
N LYS A 42 -10.26 -4.94 9.38
CA LYS A 42 -11.54 -5.41 8.77
C LYS A 42 -12.71 -4.42 8.76
N GLU A 43 -12.64 -3.34 9.54
CA GLU A 43 -13.71 -2.33 9.62
C GLU A 43 -13.51 -1.16 8.64
N ARG A 44 -12.39 -1.12 7.91
CA ARG A 44 -12.01 0.02 7.08
C ARG A 44 -11.77 -0.38 5.64
N LYS A 45 -12.26 0.47 4.74
CA LYS A 45 -12.15 0.31 3.29
C LYS A 45 -11.13 1.31 2.75
N ILE A 46 -10.18 0.82 1.95
CA ILE A 46 -9.28 1.67 1.18
C ILE A 46 -10.06 2.29 0.02
N ILE A 47 -9.92 3.60 -0.11
CA ILE A 47 -10.43 4.36 -1.26
C ILE A 47 -9.23 4.78 -2.09
N VAL A 48 -9.12 4.24 -3.30
CA VAL A 48 -8.05 4.56 -4.25
C VAL A 48 -8.49 5.74 -5.12
N TYR A 49 -7.67 6.78 -5.17
CA TYR A 49 -7.91 7.98 -5.99
C TYR A 49 -7.25 7.90 -7.36
N GLY A 50 -6.09 7.24 -7.42
CA GLY A 50 -5.37 7.06 -8.66
C GLY A 50 -4.13 6.21 -8.45
N SER A 51 -3.55 5.80 -9.57
CA SER A 51 -2.28 5.11 -9.61
C SER A 51 -1.43 5.59 -10.76
N HIS A 52 -0.12 5.39 -10.61
CA HIS A 52 0.85 5.67 -11.65
C HIS A 52 1.85 4.52 -11.73
N LYS A 53 1.94 3.91 -12.91
CA LYS A 53 2.92 2.87 -13.20
C LYS A 53 4.23 3.54 -13.61
N VAL A 54 5.22 3.54 -12.72
CA VAL A 54 6.55 4.10 -13.01
C VAL A 54 7.30 3.20 -14.01
N ASN A 55 7.22 1.88 -13.82
CA ASN A 55 7.77 0.88 -14.73
C ASN A 55 7.08 -0.49 -14.55
N GLU A 56 7.56 -1.55 -15.20
CA GLU A 56 6.97 -2.90 -15.12
C GLU A 56 6.99 -3.55 -13.74
N GLU A 57 7.82 -3.05 -12.82
CA GLU A 57 8.05 -3.62 -11.50
C GLU A 57 7.71 -2.66 -10.36
N LEU A 58 7.24 -1.44 -10.66
CA LEU A 58 6.92 -0.41 -9.68
C LEU A 58 5.65 0.35 -10.08
N ALA A 59 4.70 0.40 -9.15
CA ALA A 59 3.51 1.22 -9.24
C ALA A 59 3.29 2.01 -7.94
N LEU A 60 2.79 3.22 -8.10
CA LEU A 60 2.44 4.13 -7.01
C LEU A 60 0.92 4.22 -6.93
N TYR A 61 0.37 4.18 -5.72
CA TYR A 61 -1.07 4.28 -5.47
C TYR A 61 -1.36 5.40 -4.48
N VAL A 62 -2.27 6.30 -4.83
CA VAL A 62 -2.78 7.37 -3.95
C VAL A 62 -4.11 6.93 -3.37
N PHE A 63 -4.24 6.96 -2.04
CA PHE A 63 -5.40 6.39 -1.37
C PHE A 63 -5.66 6.95 0.04
N ARG A 64 -6.83 6.62 0.58
CA ARG A 64 -7.28 6.86 1.97
C ARG A 64 -7.67 5.56 2.66
N GLY A 65 -7.77 5.60 3.99
CA GLY A 65 -8.50 4.58 4.76
C GLY A 65 -7.66 3.62 5.60
N ILE A 66 -6.32 3.68 5.55
CA ILE A 66 -5.47 2.79 6.38
C ILE A 66 -5.64 3.11 7.87
N MET A 67 -5.29 4.34 8.25
CA MET A 67 -5.26 4.78 9.65
C MET A 67 -6.47 5.65 10.00
N ASN A 68 -7.01 6.39 9.03
CA ASN A 68 -8.23 7.18 9.15
C ASN A 68 -8.76 7.52 7.73
N ASP A 69 -9.91 8.18 7.70
CA ASP A 69 -10.63 8.62 6.50
C ASP A 69 -10.17 9.99 5.98
N LYS A 70 -9.27 10.67 6.68
CA LYS A 70 -8.80 12.02 6.35
C LYS A 70 -7.49 12.00 5.59
N ASP A 71 -6.60 11.12 6.00
CA ASP A 71 -5.20 11.12 5.60
C ASP A 71 -4.99 10.51 4.23
N ILE A 72 -4.25 11.22 3.40
CA ILE A 72 -3.83 10.79 2.07
C ILE A 72 -2.52 10.07 2.20
N TRP A 73 -2.44 8.91 1.57
CA TRP A 73 -1.26 8.05 1.56
C TRP A 73 -0.84 7.77 0.13
N VAL A 74 0.46 7.62 -0.06
CA VAL A 74 1.06 7.05 -1.28
C VAL A 74 1.68 5.72 -0.91
N ALA A 75 1.29 4.65 -1.60
CA ALA A 75 1.90 3.34 -1.48
C ALA A 75 2.89 3.12 -2.63
N ASP A 76 4.11 2.75 -2.28
CA ASP A 76 5.10 2.18 -3.19
C ASP A 76 4.89 0.66 -3.23
N ILE A 77 4.48 0.18 -4.40
CA ILE A 77 4.18 -1.23 -4.63
C ILE A 77 5.16 -1.79 -5.66
N ARG A 78 5.99 -2.73 -5.23
CA ARG A 78 7.06 -3.31 -6.05
C ARG A 78 6.84 -4.78 -6.33
N LYS A 79 7.22 -5.21 -7.51
CA LYS A 79 7.32 -6.62 -7.87
C LYS A 79 8.63 -7.19 -7.32
N THR A 80 8.55 -8.20 -6.47
CA THR A 80 9.72 -8.93 -5.92
C THR A 80 9.44 -10.42 -6.07
N GLU A 81 10.37 -11.14 -6.71
CA GLU A 81 10.23 -12.61 -6.94
C GLU A 81 8.92 -12.97 -7.68
N GLY A 82 8.50 -12.12 -8.63
CA GLY A 82 7.28 -12.33 -9.40
C GLY A 82 5.98 -11.89 -8.71
N GLN A 83 6.04 -11.46 -7.45
CA GLN A 83 4.86 -11.07 -6.66
C GLN A 83 4.88 -9.58 -6.34
N TRP A 84 3.72 -8.93 -6.37
CA TRP A 84 3.59 -7.53 -5.95
C TRP A 84 3.51 -7.43 -4.44
N LYS A 85 4.26 -6.51 -3.85
CA LYS A 85 4.29 -6.27 -2.41
C LYS A 85 4.35 -4.77 -2.15
N VAL A 86 3.56 -4.30 -1.20
CA VAL A 86 3.68 -2.94 -0.66
C VAL A 86 5.01 -2.88 0.10
N LYS A 87 5.89 -1.96 -0.33
CA LYS A 87 7.22 -1.78 0.28
C LYS A 87 7.24 -0.61 1.23
N GLU A 88 6.54 0.46 0.87
CA GLU A 88 6.51 1.69 1.63
C GLU A 88 5.13 2.35 1.52
N ILE A 89 4.72 3.02 2.59
CA ILE A 89 3.49 3.80 2.64
C ILE A 89 3.84 5.11 3.33
N THR A 90 3.61 6.22 2.64
CA THR A 90 3.98 7.55 3.13
C THR A 90 2.75 8.43 3.22
N GLN A 91 2.58 9.11 4.35
CA GLN A 91 1.51 10.08 4.54
C GLN A 91 1.84 11.37 3.79
N MET A 92 0.89 11.85 2.98
CA MET A 92 1.07 13.06 2.17
C MET A 92 0.57 14.32 2.86
N ASN A 93 -0.45 14.19 3.73
CA ASN A 93 -1.24 15.32 4.19
C ASN A 93 -0.90 15.81 5.62
N GLY A 94 0.34 15.63 6.07
CA GLY A 94 0.81 15.99 7.42
C GLY A 94 1.88 17.10 7.47
N LEU A 95 2.39 17.54 6.32
CA LEU A 95 3.54 18.45 6.22
C LEU A 95 3.15 19.91 5.86
N PHE A 96 1.86 20.25 5.91
CA PHE A 96 1.30 21.49 5.35
C PHE A 96 1.63 22.80 6.10
N GLU A 97 2.32 22.75 7.23
CA GLU A 97 2.73 23.98 7.90
C GLU A 97 3.96 24.59 7.18
N GLY A 98 3.70 25.32 6.08
CA GLY A 98 4.55 26.47 5.69
C GLY A 98 5.42 26.39 4.43
N ASN A 99 5.22 25.46 3.50
CA ASN A 99 6.27 25.16 2.51
C ASN A 99 5.92 25.45 1.02
N GLY A 100 5.01 26.39 0.71
CA GLY A 100 4.79 26.90 -0.65
C GLY A 100 3.92 26.03 -1.58
N ASP A 101 3.64 26.58 -2.76
CA ASP A 101 2.64 26.15 -3.74
C ASP A 101 2.88 24.76 -4.36
N ILE A 102 4.14 24.30 -4.41
CA ILE A 102 4.56 22.99 -4.90
C ILE A 102 5.58 22.41 -3.92
N GLN A 103 5.37 21.15 -3.51
CA GLN A 103 6.27 20.49 -2.56
C GLN A 103 6.54 19.04 -2.93
N THR A 104 7.80 18.64 -2.82
CA THR A 104 8.23 17.24 -2.92
C THR A 104 8.23 16.60 -1.54
N ILE A 105 7.59 15.44 -1.42
CA ILE A 105 7.48 14.68 -0.17
C ILE A 105 8.31 13.40 -0.25
N ILE A 106 8.33 12.75 -1.41
CA ILE A 106 9.07 11.52 -1.65
C ILE A 106 10.05 11.76 -2.81
N PRO A 107 11.31 12.15 -2.54
CA PRO A 107 12.37 12.11 -3.54
C PRO A 107 12.99 10.71 -3.58
N ASN A 108 12.68 9.91 -4.60
CA ASN A 108 13.19 8.54 -4.73
C ASN A 108 14.05 8.38 -5.99
N GLU A 109 15.30 8.84 -5.89
CA GLU A 109 16.29 8.74 -6.97
C GLU A 109 16.63 7.28 -7.33
N ASP A 110 16.67 6.38 -6.34
CA ASP A 110 16.99 4.96 -6.54
C ASP A 110 16.01 4.26 -7.49
N PHE A 111 14.74 4.69 -7.46
CA PHE A 111 13.66 4.14 -8.27
C PHE A 111 13.17 5.10 -9.36
N GLY A 112 13.82 6.25 -9.53
CA GLY A 112 13.58 7.19 -10.62
C GLY A 112 12.23 7.88 -10.56
N TYR A 113 11.76 8.26 -9.37
CA TYR A 113 10.51 9.02 -9.26
C TYR A 113 10.51 10.03 -8.11
N GLU A 114 9.65 11.03 -8.23
CA GLU A 114 9.32 11.97 -7.17
C GLU A 114 7.81 12.06 -6.99
N VAL A 115 7.36 12.24 -5.74
CA VAL A 115 5.95 12.47 -5.42
C VAL A 115 5.82 13.64 -4.48
N GLY A 116 4.78 14.43 -4.69
CA GLY A 116 4.50 15.57 -3.87
C GLY A 116 3.07 16.07 -4.00
N TYR A 117 2.84 17.27 -3.51
CA TYR A 117 1.58 17.98 -3.71
C TYR A 117 1.78 19.33 -4.37
N ILE A 118 0.71 19.80 -4.99
CA ILE A 118 0.62 21.06 -5.72
C ILE A 118 -0.73 21.71 -5.41
N GLU A 119 -0.75 23.00 -5.09
CA GLU A 119 -2.00 23.73 -4.90
C GLU A 119 -2.82 23.78 -6.20
N ASN A 120 -4.16 23.75 -6.08
CA ASN A 120 -5.06 23.61 -7.24
C ASN A 120 -5.00 24.76 -8.25
N ASN A 121 -4.57 25.93 -7.82
CA ASN A 121 -4.42 27.15 -8.64
C ASN A 121 -3.09 27.22 -9.40
N VAL A 122 -2.15 26.30 -9.15
CA VAL A 122 -0.83 26.31 -9.75
C VAL A 122 -0.86 25.64 -11.12
N PRO A 123 -0.30 26.27 -12.17
CA PRO A 123 -0.20 25.65 -13.48
C PRO A 123 0.65 24.37 -13.43
N VAL A 124 0.07 23.28 -13.93
CA VAL A 124 0.73 21.97 -14.04
C VAL A 124 1.57 21.93 -15.31
N THR A 125 2.82 21.49 -15.19
CA THR A 125 3.69 21.21 -16.33
C THR A 125 3.40 19.82 -16.92
N SER A 126 3.65 19.62 -18.21
CA SER A 126 3.30 18.37 -18.91
C SER A 126 4.10 17.14 -18.49
N ASP A 127 5.19 17.31 -17.73
CA ASP A 127 6.02 16.24 -17.19
C ASP A 127 5.49 15.65 -15.87
N LEU A 128 4.42 16.23 -15.31
CA LEU A 128 3.79 15.76 -14.08
C LEU A 128 2.54 14.93 -14.37
N ASN A 129 2.45 13.76 -13.72
CA ASN A 129 1.21 13.02 -13.61
C ASN A 129 0.43 13.53 -12.38
N ILE A 130 -0.80 14.01 -12.58
CA ILE A 130 -1.61 14.61 -11.53
C ILE A 130 -2.74 13.68 -11.12
N ILE A 131 -2.88 13.48 -9.82
CA ILE A 131 -3.99 12.75 -9.21
C ILE A 131 -4.78 13.72 -8.34
N GLU A 132 -6.00 14.00 -8.77
CA GLU A 132 -6.98 14.76 -8.00
C GLU A 132 -7.65 13.87 -6.95
N ILE A 133 -7.93 14.45 -5.80
CA ILE A 133 -8.51 13.73 -4.66
C ILE A 133 -9.92 14.23 -4.45
N GLU A 134 -10.90 13.34 -4.67
CA GLU A 134 -12.30 13.69 -4.43
C GLU A 134 -12.51 14.15 -2.98
N GLY A 135 -13.12 15.33 -2.83
CA GLY A 135 -13.36 15.97 -1.53
C GLY A 135 -12.18 16.78 -0.97
N ILE A 136 -11.11 17.00 -1.75
CA ILE A 136 -10.06 17.98 -1.46
C ILE A 136 -9.95 18.94 -2.64
N GLU A 137 -10.21 20.23 -2.41
CA GLU A 137 -10.23 21.25 -3.46
C GLU A 137 -9.05 22.23 -3.36
N GLU A 138 -8.19 22.08 -2.36
CA GLU A 138 -7.07 22.98 -2.13
C GLU A 138 -5.81 22.52 -2.87
N TRP A 139 -5.63 21.20 -3.07
CA TRP A 139 -4.40 20.63 -3.61
C TRP A 139 -4.61 19.28 -4.32
N LYS A 140 -3.62 18.89 -5.13
CA LYS A 140 -3.51 17.61 -5.88
C LYS A 140 -2.21 16.91 -5.56
N ILE A 141 -2.13 15.61 -5.82
CA ILE A 141 -0.86 14.89 -5.84
C ILE A 141 -0.24 15.03 -7.21
N TRP A 142 1.06 15.31 -7.26
CA TRP A 142 1.85 15.19 -8.49
C TRP A 142 2.86 14.04 -8.35
N ILE A 143 3.11 13.36 -9.46
CA ILE A 143 4.10 12.30 -9.60
C ILE A 143 4.96 12.64 -10.82
N LYS A 144 6.28 12.61 -10.64
CA LYS A 144 7.26 12.83 -11.72
C LYS A 144 8.13 11.59 -11.86
N GLN A 145 8.33 11.13 -13.08
CA GLN A 145 9.34 10.13 -13.40
C GLN A 145 10.65 10.86 -13.78
N LEU A 146 11.77 10.41 -13.21
CA LEU A 146 13.10 10.98 -13.39
C LEU A 146 13.85 10.36 -14.59
#